data_AF-A0A7W4YMB5-F1
#
_entry.id   AF-A0A7W4YMB5-F1
#
_cell.length_a   1.000
_cell.length_b   1.000
_cell.length_c   1.000
_cell.angle_alpha   90.00
_cell.angle_beta   90.00
_cell.angle_gamma   90.00
#
_symmetry.space_group_name_H-M   'P 1'
#
loop_
_entity.id
_entity.type
_entity.pdbx_description
1 polymer ?
#
loop_
_entity_poly.entity_id
_entity_poly.type
_entity_poly.pdbx_seq_one_letter_code
_entity_poly.pdbx_strand_id
1 'polypeptide(L)'
;MSEHQASAPSQLIMAGAFIKRPGMFLGLPIRFDRVTAFIAGYTLAIDQVRGALSPNDANRFRPLGIEGQFQEQLREQGRLRWNRWDLTIAAEATGWTDDDPPLIEEFTEEQHRAAIAHLEPLLDRMFSLPEQFIP
;
A
#
# COMPACT_ATOMS: atom_id res chain seq x y z
N MET A 1 -33.67 3.59 -23.65
CA MET A 1 -32.46 4.26 -23.11
C MET A 1 -32.82 4.88 -21.78
N SER A 2 -31.85 4.92 -20.86
CA SER A 2 -31.90 5.55 -19.52
C SER A 2 -32.63 4.72 -18.46
N GLU A 3 -32.09 4.40 -17.28
CA GLU A 3 -30.89 4.84 -16.56
C GLU A 3 -30.36 3.68 -15.68
N HIS A 4 -29.06 3.45 -15.72
CA HIS A 4 -28.35 2.70 -14.69
C HIS A 4 -28.22 3.59 -13.46
N GLN A 5 -28.93 3.27 -12.37
CA GLN A 5 -28.82 4.00 -11.11
C GLN A 5 -28.61 3.05 -9.92
N ALA A 6 -27.58 3.38 -9.14
CA ALA A 6 -27.25 2.94 -7.78
C ALA A 6 -26.55 1.57 -7.56
N SER A 7 -25.27 1.47 -7.92
CA SER A 7 -24.31 0.51 -7.31
C SER A 7 -23.28 1.16 -6.35
N ALA A 8 -23.39 2.47 -6.10
CA ALA A 8 -22.43 3.21 -5.25
C ALA A 8 -22.48 2.91 -3.72
N PRO A 9 -23.61 2.53 -3.07
CA PRO A 9 -23.62 2.42 -1.62
C PRO A 9 -22.89 1.18 -1.08
N SER A 10 -22.84 0.05 -1.82
CA SER A 10 -22.17 -1.16 -1.31
C SER A 10 -20.65 -1.05 -1.32
N GLN A 11 -20.08 -0.34 -2.31
CA GLN A 11 -18.63 -0.16 -2.46
C GLN A 11 -18.05 0.71 -1.35
N LEU A 12 -18.73 1.82 -0.99
CA LEU A 12 -18.36 2.68 0.13
C LEU A 12 -18.46 1.96 1.48
N ILE A 13 -19.47 1.10 1.66
CA ILE A 13 -19.63 0.28 2.87
C ILE A 13 -18.50 -0.76 2.97
N MET A 14 -18.16 -1.43 1.87
CA MET A 14 -17.06 -2.40 1.80
C MET A 14 -15.69 -1.76 2.04
N ALA A 15 -15.42 -0.58 1.44
CA ALA A 15 -14.20 0.20 1.67
C ALA A 15 -14.08 0.61 3.15
N GLY A 16 -15.17 1.08 3.76
CA GLY A 16 -15.21 1.42 5.18
C GLY A 16 -14.99 0.20 6.10
N ALA A 17 -15.49 -0.98 5.72
CA ALA A 17 -15.26 -2.22 6.47
C ALA A 17 -13.80 -2.71 6.36
N PHE A 18 -13.20 -2.60 5.18
CA PHE A 18 -11.81 -2.95 4.92
C PHE A 18 -10.84 -2.12 5.77
N ILE A 19 -11.09 -0.79 5.87
CA ILE A 19 -10.27 0.13 6.69
C ILE A 19 -10.38 -0.22 8.19
N LYS A 20 -11.55 -0.61 8.67
CA LYS A 20 -11.80 -0.86 10.11
C LYS A 20 -11.32 -2.22 10.60
N ARG A 21 -11.07 -3.19 9.71
CA ARG A 21 -10.67 -4.56 10.09
C ARG A 21 -9.59 -5.12 9.16
N PRO A 22 -8.40 -4.51 9.12
CA PRO A 22 -7.35 -4.87 8.16
C PRO A 22 -6.81 -6.30 8.36
N GLY A 23 -6.76 -6.79 9.60
CA GLY A 23 -6.25 -8.12 9.94
C GLY A 23 -7.02 -9.29 9.31
N MET A 24 -8.27 -9.11 8.88
CA MET A 24 -9.03 -10.16 8.18
C MET A 24 -8.55 -10.41 6.74
N PHE A 25 -7.84 -9.46 6.13
CA PHE A 25 -7.49 -9.51 4.71
C PHE A 25 -6.04 -9.92 4.42
N LEU A 26 -5.15 -9.82 5.41
CA LEU A 26 -3.75 -10.26 5.29
C LEU A 26 -3.60 -11.79 5.36
N GLY A 27 -4.52 -12.47 6.06
CA GLY A 27 -4.49 -13.92 6.25
C GLY A 27 -3.27 -14.42 7.02
N LEU A 28 -3.24 -15.71 7.35
CA LEU A 28 -2.04 -16.39 7.89
C LEU A 28 -1.57 -17.46 6.88
N PRO A 29 -0.25 -17.63 6.67
CA PRO A 29 0.83 -16.79 7.18
C PRO A 29 0.84 -15.39 6.52
N ILE A 30 1.43 -14.41 7.20
CA ILE A 30 1.63 -13.06 6.66
C ILE A 30 2.75 -13.12 5.63
N ARG A 31 2.44 -12.82 4.37
CA ARG A 31 3.39 -12.83 3.25
C ARG A 31 3.51 -11.46 2.62
N PHE A 32 4.68 -11.15 2.06
CA PHE A 32 4.96 -9.87 1.42
C PHE A 32 3.98 -9.54 0.29
N ASP A 33 3.68 -10.51 -0.59
CA ASP A 33 2.70 -10.34 -1.69
C ASP A 33 1.28 -9.98 -1.19
N ARG A 34 0.89 -10.52 -0.02
CA ARG A 34 -0.40 -10.19 0.60
C ARG A 34 -0.39 -8.80 1.21
N VAL A 35 0.73 -8.37 1.77
CA VAL A 35 0.90 -7.02 2.32
C VAL A 35 0.86 -5.98 1.20
N THR A 36 1.53 -6.21 0.07
CA THR A 36 1.49 -5.29 -1.07
C THR A 36 0.09 -5.21 -1.68
N ALA A 37 -0.61 -6.35 -1.83
CA ALA A 37 -2.01 -6.36 -2.27
C ALA A 37 -2.94 -5.64 -1.28
N PHE A 38 -2.72 -5.83 0.03
CA PHE A 38 -3.45 -5.13 1.06
C PHE A 38 -3.23 -3.61 0.99
N ILE A 39 -1.98 -3.16 0.82
CA ILE A 39 -1.62 -1.74 0.67
C ILE A 39 -2.36 -1.12 -0.51
N ALA A 40 -2.30 -1.74 -1.69
CA ALA A 40 -2.98 -1.24 -2.88
C ALA A 40 -4.51 -1.14 -2.68
N GLY A 41 -5.11 -2.16 -2.08
CA GLY A 41 -6.54 -2.14 -1.73
C GLY A 41 -6.90 -1.07 -0.71
N TYR A 42 -6.04 -0.85 0.29
CA TYR A 42 -6.23 0.15 1.34
C TYR A 42 -6.14 1.57 0.78
N THR A 43 -5.15 1.86 -0.07
CA THR A 43 -5.00 3.13 -0.78
C THR A 43 -6.25 3.42 -1.61
N LEU A 44 -6.71 2.44 -2.41
CA LEU A 44 -7.92 2.58 -3.22
C LEU A 44 -9.17 2.87 -2.36
N ALA A 45 -9.33 2.14 -1.25
CA ALA A 45 -10.46 2.32 -0.33
C ALA A 45 -10.43 3.72 0.32
N ILE A 46 -9.25 4.18 0.74
CA ILE A 46 -9.06 5.52 1.29
C ILE A 46 -9.41 6.59 0.26
N ASP A 47 -8.95 6.47 -0.98
CA ASP A 47 -9.22 7.46 -2.01
C ASP A 47 -10.72 7.56 -2.34
N GLN A 48 -11.42 6.42 -2.37
CA GLN A 48 -12.88 6.39 -2.55
C GLN A 48 -13.61 7.05 -1.39
N VAL A 49 -13.22 6.74 -0.15
CA VAL A 49 -13.86 7.30 1.05
C VAL A 49 -13.56 8.79 1.20
N ARG A 50 -12.30 9.22 1.01
CA ARG A 50 -11.91 10.64 1.07
C ARG A 50 -12.55 11.46 -0.04
N GLY A 51 -12.58 10.94 -1.27
CA GLY A 51 -13.24 11.61 -2.39
C GLY A 51 -14.74 11.84 -2.14
N ALA A 52 -15.40 10.95 -1.40
CA ALA A 52 -16.81 11.08 -1.03
C ALA A 52 -17.05 11.97 0.19
N LEU A 53 -16.17 11.95 1.21
CA LEU A 53 -16.40 12.61 2.51
C LEU A 53 -15.76 13.99 2.64
N SER A 54 -14.59 14.22 2.05
CA SER A 54 -13.86 15.50 2.11
C SER A 54 -13.06 15.70 0.83
N PRO A 55 -13.68 16.25 -0.23
CA PRO A 55 -13.03 16.45 -1.52
C PRO A 55 -11.77 17.33 -1.45
N ASN A 56 -11.68 18.21 -0.45
CA ASN A 56 -10.56 19.11 -0.25
C ASN A 56 -9.37 18.44 0.45
N ASP A 57 -9.59 17.47 1.35
CA ASP A 57 -8.52 16.69 2.00
C ASP A 57 -7.93 15.61 1.08
N ALA A 58 -8.67 15.20 0.05
CA ALA A 58 -8.18 14.29 -0.98
C ALA A 58 -6.92 14.82 -1.69
N ASN A 59 -6.66 16.13 -1.63
CA ASN A 59 -5.51 16.75 -2.27
C ASN A 59 -4.19 16.58 -1.50
N ARG A 60 -4.20 16.18 -0.23
CA ARG A 60 -2.98 16.09 0.60
C ARG A 60 -1.91 15.15 0.03
N PHE A 61 -2.32 14.15 -0.74
CA PHE A 61 -1.44 13.18 -1.38
C PHE A 61 -1.43 13.28 -2.90
N ARG A 62 -2.13 14.27 -3.49
CA ARG A 62 -2.11 14.48 -4.93
C ARG A 62 -0.84 15.24 -5.36
N PRO A 63 -0.32 14.98 -6.56
CA PRO A 63 -0.93 14.13 -7.60
C PRO A 63 -0.61 12.63 -7.50
N LEU A 64 0.37 12.20 -6.69
CA LEU A 64 0.98 10.86 -6.81
C LEU A 64 0.39 9.77 -5.90
N GLY A 65 -0.39 10.11 -4.88
CA GLY A 65 -0.78 9.19 -3.81
C GLY A 65 0.38 8.81 -2.87
N ILE A 66 0.08 8.09 -1.77
CA ILE A 66 1.09 7.71 -0.78
C ILE A 66 2.13 6.73 -1.38
N GLU A 67 1.67 5.74 -2.14
CA GLU A 67 2.56 4.78 -2.82
C GLU A 67 3.46 5.47 -3.85
N GLY A 68 2.93 6.43 -4.61
CA GLY A 68 3.72 7.21 -5.56
C GLY A 68 4.76 8.09 -4.87
N GLN A 69 4.42 8.73 -3.74
CA GLN A 69 5.39 9.47 -2.93
C GLN A 69 6.51 8.57 -2.38
N PHE A 70 6.18 7.34 -1.96
CA PHE A 70 7.20 6.38 -1.53
C PHE A 70 8.10 5.94 -2.68
N GLN A 71 7.55 5.73 -3.88
CA GLN A 71 8.33 5.44 -5.06
C GLN A 71 9.28 6.60 -5.45
N GLU A 72 8.82 7.85 -5.41
CA GLU A 72 9.68 9.02 -5.65
C GLU A 72 10.81 9.10 -4.63
N GLN A 73 10.52 8.87 -3.35
CA GLN A 73 11.57 8.83 -2.34
C GLN A 73 12.63 7.77 -2.65
N LEU A 74 12.22 6.54 -3.02
CA LEU A 74 13.19 5.50 -3.41
C LEU A 74 14.03 5.94 -4.60
N ARG A 75 13.43 6.67 -5.56
CA ARG A 75 14.16 7.22 -6.71
C ARG A 75 15.16 8.29 -6.30
N GLU A 76 14.76 9.24 -5.45
CA GLU A 76 15.62 10.30 -4.93
C GLU A 76 16.79 9.76 -4.11
N GLN A 77 16.58 8.64 -3.41
CA GLN A 77 17.62 7.93 -2.66
C GLN A 77 18.54 7.07 -3.55
N GLY A 78 18.30 7.01 -4.86
CA GLY A 78 19.03 6.13 -5.78
C GLY A 78 18.79 4.64 -5.55
N ARG A 79 17.72 4.28 -4.83
CA ARG A 79 17.37 2.90 -4.45
C ARG A 79 16.39 2.24 -5.42
N LEU A 80 15.57 3.03 -6.11
CA LEU A 80 14.54 2.50 -7.01
C LEU A 80 15.18 1.77 -8.21
N ARG A 81 15.11 0.43 -8.20
CA ARG A 81 15.73 -0.41 -9.26
C ARG A 81 14.82 -0.58 -10.47
N TRP A 82 13.54 -0.88 -10.22
CA TRP A 82 12.51 -0.95 -11.25
C TRP A 82 11.50 0.16 -11.02
N ASN A 83 10.65 0.47 -12.00
CA ASN A 83 9.55 1.42 -11.82
C ASN A 83 8.39 0.83 -10.97
N ARG A 84 8.76 0.13 -9.89
CA ARG A 84 7.95 -0.61 -8.94
C ARG A 84 8.68 -0.63 -7.60
N TRP A 85 8.09 0.01 -6.60
CA TRP A 85 8.67 0.07 -5.25
C TRP A 85 8.71 -1.32 -4.60
N ASP A 86 7.70 -2.16 -4.81
CA ASP A 86 7.57 -3.46 -4.15
C ASP A 86 8.65 -4.46 -4.58
N LEU A 87 8.98 -4.49 -5.88
CA LEU A 87 10.09 -5.31 -6.39
C LEU A 87 11.45 -4.82 -5.88
N THR A 88 11.61 -3.50 -5.74
CA THR A 88 12.83 -2.91 -5.15
C THR A 88 13.00 -3.38 -3.70
N ILE A 89 11.94 -3.32 -2.90
CA ILE A 89 11.95 -3.79 -1.50
C ILE A 89 12.22 -5.29 -1.42
N ALA A 90 11.60 -6.09 -2.31
CA ALA A 90 11.83 -7.53 -2.39
C ALA A 90 13.31 -7.86 -2.69
N ALA A 91 13.94 -7.09 -3.58
CA ALA A 91 15.35 -7.26 -3.91
C ALA A 91 16.28 -6.88 -2.75
N GLU A 92 16.03 -5.76 -2.07
CA GLU A 92 16.81 -5.35 -0.90
C GLU A 92 16.75 -6.38 0.23
N ALA A 93 15.56 -6.90 0.51
CA ALA A 93 15.33 -7.88 1.57
C ALA A 93 16.05 -9.21 1.36
N THR A 94 16.37 -9.55 0.11
CA THR A 94 17.02 -10.80 -0.27
C THR A 94 18.48 -10.60 -0.68
N GLY A 95 18.98 -9.36 -0.72
CA GLY A 95 20.29 -9.03 -1.27
C GLY A 95 20.40 -9.34 -2.77
N TRP A 96 19.28 -9.34 -3.49
CA TRP A 96 19.22 -9.68 -4.91
C TRP A 96 20.01 -8.70 -5.76
N THR A 97 20.90 -9.19 -6.62
CA THR A 97 21.78 -8.34 -7.45
C THR A 97 21.51 -8.44 -8.94
N ASP A 98 20.70 -9.40 -9.39
CA ASP A 98 20.47 -9.62 -10.82
C ASP A 98 19.62 -8.51 -11.43
N ASP A 99 19.69 -8.37 -12.75
CA ASP A 99 18.98 -7.34 -13.52
C ASP A 99 17.45 -7.58 -13.54
N ASP A 100 17.07 -8.86 -13.55
CA ASP A 100 15.67 -9.28 -13.48
C ASP A 100 15.13 -9.19 -12.05
N PRO A 101 13.83 -8.90 -11.86
CA PRO A 101 13.24 -8.80 -10.53
C PRO A 101 13.11 -10.17 -9.84
N PRO A 102 13.18 -10.21 -8.49
CA PRO A 102 13.02 -11.45 -7.74
C PRO A 102 11.57 -11.98 -7.81
N LEU A 103 11.44 -13.31 -7.80
CA LEU A 103 10.15 -14.01 -7.76
C LEU A 103 9.61 -14.06 -6.33
N ILE A 104 8.72 -13.13 -5.98
CA ILE A 104 8.15 -13.01 -4.62
C ILE A 104 7.43 -14.30 -4.17
N GLU A 105 6.84 -15.05 -5.10
CA GLU A 105 6.13 -16.30 -4.82
C GLU A 105 7.01 -17.42 -4.26
N GLU A 106 8.32 -17.36 -4.54
CA GLU A 106 9.33 -18.33 -4.10
C GLU A 106 10.03 -17.93 -2.79
N PHE A 107 9.63 -16.82 -2.18
CA PHE A 107 10.25 -16.34 -0.95
C PHE A 107 10.10 -17.34 0.21
N THR A 108 11.15 -17.50 0.99
CA THR A 108 11.06 -18.16 2.30
C THR A 108 10.29 -17.28 3.29
N GLU A 109 9.89 -17.85 4.43
CA GLU A 109 9.23 -17.10 5.49
C GLU A 109 10.11 -15.95 6.02
N GLU A 110 11.42 -16.18 6.16
CA GLU A 110 12.40 -15.16 6.55
C GLU A 110 12.46 -14.01 5.54
N GLN A 111 12.47 -14.33 4.24
CA GLN A 111 12.54 -13.33 3.18
C GLN A 111 11.25 -12.50 3.11
N HIS A 112 10.09 -13.13 3.31
CA HIS A 112 8.83 -12.40 3.46
C HIS A 112 8.86 -11.45 4.65
N ARG A 113 9.35 -11.90 5.82
CA ARG A 113 9.48 -11.05 7.01
C ARG A 113 10.44 -9.89 6.81
N ALA A 114 11.61 -10.15 6.20
CA ALA A 114 12.58 -9.12 5.87
C ALA A 114 11.97 -8.06 4.94
N ALA A 115 11.32 -8.48 3.86
CA ALA A 115 10.68 -7.56 2.91
C ALA A 115 9.58 -6.71 3.56
N ILE A 116 8.80 -7.29 4.47
CA ILE A 116 7.79 -6.54 5.24
C ILE A 116 8.44 -5.50 6.15
N ALA A 117 9.57 -5.79 6.79
CA ALA A 117 10.27 -4.83 7.64
C ALA A 117 10.73 -3.59 6.85
N HIS A 118 11.18 -3.78 5.61
CA HIS A 118 11.55 -2.68 4.72
C HIS A 118 10.37 -1.77 4.31
N LEU A 119 9.11 -2.19 4.57
CA LEU A 119 7.93 -1.36 4.35
C LEU A 119 7.62 -0.38 5.47
N GLU A 120 8.31 -0.45 6.62
CA GLU A 120 8.06 0.41 7.77
C GLU A 120 7.87 1.90 7.41
N PRO A 121 8.72 2.53 6.57
CA PRO A 121 8.53 3.94 6.21
C PRO A 121 7.24 4.23 5.40
N LEU A 122 6.79 3.27 4.60
CA LEU A 122 5.53 3.37 3.86
C LEU A 122 4.34 3.17 4.81
N LEU A 123 4.41 2.15 5.67
CA LEU A 123 3.38 1.85 6.66
C LEU A 123 3.21 3.03 7.63
N ASP A 124 4.30 3.63 8.09
CA ASP A 124 4.29 4.82 8.94
C ASP A 124 3.53 5.96 8.29
N ARG A 125 3.71 6.21 6.98
CA ARG A 125 2.95 7.25 6.26
C ARG A 125 1.47 6.90 6.11
N MET A 126 1.18 5.64 5.82
CA MET A 126 -0.19 5.16 5.62
C MET A 126 -0.99 5.19 6.92
N PHE A 127 -0.35 4.86 8.04
CA PHE A 127 -0.96 4.74 9.35
C PHE A 127 -0.53 5.82 10.32
N SER A 128 0.13 6.89 9.84
CA SER A 128 0.57 8.04 10.64
C SER A 128 -0.57 8.47 11.55
N LEU A 129 -0.45 8.13 12.83
CA LEU A 129 -1.30 8.69 13.86
C LEU A 129 -1.04 10.19 13.84
N PRO A 130 -2.08 11.04 13.79
CA PRO A 130 -1.88 12.48 13.90
C PRO A 130 -0.99 12.76 15.13
N GLU A 131 0.04 13.60 14.98
CA GLU A 131 1.08 13.84 16.01
C GLU A 131 0.50 14.12 17.40
N GLN A 132 -0.71 14.68 17.46
CA GLN A 132 -1.51 14.89 18.67
C GLN A 132 -1.88 13.62 19.47
N PHE A 133 -1.55 12.42 18.97
CA PHE A 133 -1.80 11.12 19.63
C PHE A 133 -0.52 10.30 19.87
N ILE A 134 0.66 10.88 19.63
CA ILE A 134 1.95 10.27 20.00
C ILE A 134 2.29 10.78 21.42
N PRO A 135 2.45 9.89 22.42
CA PRO A 135 2.58 10.26 23.83
C PRO A 135 3.87 11.00 24.18
#